data_AF-A0A4Y2CIL6-F1
#
_entry.id   AF-A0A4Y2CIL6-F1
#
_cell.length_a   1.000
_cell.length_b   1.000
_cell.length_c   1.000
_cell.angle_alpha   90.00
_cell.angle_beta   90.00
_cell.angle_gamma   90.00
#
_symmetry.space_group_name_H-M   'P 1'
#
loop_
_entity.id
_entity.type
_entity.pdbx_description
1 polymer ?
#
loop_
_entity_poly.entity_id
_entity_poly.type
_entity_poly.pdbx_seq_one_letter_code
_entity_poly.pdbx_strand_id
1 'polypeptide(L)' 'SKPIEKDDKIVKDEKHKDCSDILASGRNKSGIYTIWTGESPTTRKQLRVYCDMETDDGGWTVI' A
#
# COMPACT_ATOMS: atom_id res chain seq x y z
N SER A 1 -21.23 30.64 -4.35
CA SER A 1 -21.22 29.36 -5.10
C SER A 1 -20.27 28.38 -4.42
N LYS A 2 -20.74 27.65 -3.42
CA LYS A 2 -20.02 26.53 -2.82
C LYS A 2 -21.01 25.36 -2.74
N PRO A 3 -20.74 24.21 -3.37
CA PRO A 3 -21.49 23.00 -3.09
C PRO A 3 -20.70 22.10 -2.12
N ILE A 4 -21.28 21.95 -0.94
CA ILE A 4 -21.57 20.71 -0.19
C ILE A 4 -20.49 19.60 -0.22
N GLU A 5 -19.77 19.57 0.90
CA GLU A 5 -19.13 18.47 1.63
C GLU A 5 -19.58 17.04 1.24
N LYS A 6 -18.64 16.21 0.77
CA LYS A 6 -18.68 14.75 0.88
C LYS A 6 -17.35 14.27 1.42
N ASP A 7 -17.37 13.88 2.69
CA ASP A 7 -16.50 12.86 3.24
C ASP A 7 -16.30 11.66 2.29
N ASP A 8 -15.14 11.03 2.46
CA ASP A 8 -14.78 9.68 2.04
C ASP A 8 -14.41 9.39 0.56
N LYS A 9 -13.11 9.05 0.42
CA LYS A 9 -12.58 8.06 -0.52
C LYS A 9 -12.83 8.32 -2.02
N ILE A 10 -12.01 9.20 -2.61
CA ILE A 10 -11.28 8.72 -3.79
C ILE A 10 -10.28 7.71 -3.23
N VAL A 11 -10.65 6.42 -3.14
CA VAL A 11 -9.65 5.36 -3.03
C VAL A 11 -8.88 5.45 -4.34
N LYS A 12 -7.86 6.30 -4.34
CA LYS A 12 -6.82 6.33 -5.36
C LYS A 12 -6.13 5.00 -5.16
N ASP A 13 -6.72 3.96 -5.75
CA ASP A 13 -6.21 2.61 -5.96
C ASP A 13 -4.98 2.41 -5.09
N GLU A 14 -5.16 1.99 -3.82
CA GLU A 14 -4.10 1.86 -2.81
C GLU A 14 -3.05 0.86 -3.31
N LYS A 15 -2.26 1.30 -4.28
CA LYS A 15 -1.25 0.54 -4.99
C LYS A 15 0.04 0.81 -4.26
N HIS A 16 0.07 0.33 -3.02
CA HIS A 16 1.25 0.34 -2.19
C HIS A 16 2.40 -0.26 -2.98
N LYS A 17 3.51 0.45 -3.05
CA LYS A 17 4.67 0.06 -3.86
C LYS A 17 5.53 -0.96 -3.14
N ASP A 18 5.46 -0.96 -1.81
CA ASP A 18 6.22 -1.82 -0.91
C ASP A 18 5.48 -1.98 0.43
N CYS A 19 6.07 -2.75 1.35
CA CYS A 19 5.53 -2.99 2.68
C CYS A 19 5.54 -1.73 3.58
N SER A 20 6.41 -0.75 3.33
CA SER A 20 6.44 0.49 4.10
C SER A 20 5.24 1.39 3.76
N ASP A 21 4.84 1.48 2.49
CA ASP A 21 3.59 2.12 2.08
C ASP A 21 2.37 1.46 2.75
N ILE A 22 2.35 0.12 2.81
CA ILE A 22 1.27 -0.64 3.46
C ILE A 22 1.23 -0.31 4.96
N LEU A 23 2.37 -0.26 5.63
CA LEU A 23 2.45 0.09 7.05
C LEU A 23 1.92 1.51 7.29
N ALA A 24 2.30 2.47 6.45
CA ALA A 24 1.83 3.86 6.53
C ALA A 24 0.31 3.99 6.31
N SER A 25 -0.32 3.01 5.65
CA SER A 25 -1.79 2.92 5.52
C SER A 25 -2.48 2.47 6.81
N GLY A 26 -1.72 2.18 7.88
CA GLY A 26 -2.22 1.65 9.15
C GLY A 26 -2.32 0.13 9.21
N ARG A 27 -1.86 -0.60 8.17
CA ARG A 27 -1.83 -2.08 8.17
C ARG A 27 -0.55 -2.55 8.86
N ASN A 28 -0.66 -2.85 10.15
CA ASN A 28 0.46 -3.14 11.05
C ASN A 28 0.62 -4.62 11.44
N LYS A 29 0.07 -5.53 10.61
CA LYS A 29 0.16 -6.98 10.85
C LYS A 29 1.04 -7.65 9.81
N SER A 30 1.91 -8.56 10.25
CA SER A 30 2.76 -9.30 9.33
C SER A 30 1.93 -10.28 8.50
N GLY A 31 2.29 -10.49 7.24
CA GLY A 31 1.53 -11.38 6.35
C GLY A 31 1.84 -11.21 4.87
N ILE A 32 1.11 -11.92 4.02
CA ILE A 32 1.24 -11.79 2.57
C ILE A 32 0.41 -10.62 2.08
N TYR A 33 1.06 -9.67 1.44
CA TYR A 33 0.43 -8.51 0.83
C TYR A 33 0.69 -8.46 -0.67
N THR A 34 -0.17 -7.70 -1.35
CA THR A 34 -0.04 -7.41 -2.77
C THR A 34 0.52 -6.00 -2.94
N ILE A 35 1.71 -5.90 -3.54
CA ILE A 35 2.35 -4.63 -3.90
C ILE A 35 2.31 -4.44 -5.42
N TRP A 36 2.42 -3.18 -5.84
CA TRP A 36 2.41 -2.80 -7.25
C TRP A 36 3.72 -2.12 -7.63
N THR A 37 4.54 -2.84 -8.37
CA THR A 37 5.84 -2.36 -8.86
C THR A 37 5.67 -1.73 -10.24
N GLY A 38 6.50 -0.74 -10.59
CA GLY A 38 6.46 -0.05 -11.89
C GLY A 38 5.75 1.31 -11.85
N GLU A 39 6.28 2.24 -12.63
CA GLU A 39 5.92 3.67 -12.57
C GLU A 39 4.79 4.05 -13.54
N SER A 40 4.62 3.29 -14.61
CA SER A 40 3.62 3.56 -15.67
C SER A 40 2.54 2.48 -15.71
N PRO A 41 1.34 2.78 -16.24
CA PRO A 41 0.28 1.77 -16.41
C PRO A 41 0.70 0.54 -17.22
N THR A 42 1.65 0.71 -18.15
CA THR A 42 2.15 -0.36 -19.03
C THR A 42 3.26 -1.20 -18.40
N THR A 43 3.97 -0.65 -17.41
CA THR A 43 5.06 -1.34 -16.68
C THR A 43 4.63 -1.86 -15.33
N ARG A 44 3.43 -1.46 -14.86
CA ARG A 44 2.90 -1.81 -13.56
C ARG A 44 2.66 -3.32 -13.45
N LYS A 45 3.26 -3.95 -12.45
CA LYS A 45 3.13 -5.37 -12.14
C LYS A 45 2.67 -5.57 -10.71
N GLN A 46 1.86 -6.60 -10.51
CA GLN A 46 1.41 -7.02 -9.20
C GLN A 46 2.37 -8.09 -8.65
N LEU A 47 2.82 -7.93 -7.41
CA LEU A 47 3.65 -8.91 -6.73
C LEU A 47 3.06 -9.24 -5.36
N ARG A 48 3.04 -10.54 -5.02
CA ARG A 48 2.68 -10.99 -3.67
C ARG A 48 3.97 -11.17 -2.88
N VAL A 49 4.10 -10.44 -1.78
CA VAL A 49 5.28 -10.42 -0.91
C VAL A 49 4.88 -10.70 0.52
N TYR A 50 5.80 -11.23 1.32
CA TYR A 50 5.62 -11.23 2.76
C TYR A 50 6.09 -9.89 3.32
N CYS A 51 5.21 -9.21 4.05
CA CYS A 51 5.55 -8.03 4.81
C CYS A 51 5.71 -8.38 6.28
N ASP A 52 6.87 -8.04 6.84
CA ASP A 52 7.07 -8.00 8.29
C ASP A 52 6.75 -6.58 8.79
N MET A 53 5.66 -6.47 9.54
CA MET A 53 5.14 -5.19 10.06
C MET A 53 5.35 -5.04 11.56
N GLU A 54 5.88 -6.07 12.22
CA GLU A 54 5.89 -6.16 13.69
C GLU A 54 7.33 -6.14 14.24
N THR A 55 8.34 -6.42 13.42
CA THR A 55 9.77 -6.36 13.77
C THR A 55 10.38 -5.00 13.41
N ASP A 56 11.17 -4.41 14.32
CA ASP A 56 12.00 -3.21 14.09
C ASP A 56 11.26 -2.09 13.34
N ASP A 57 10.19 -1.58 13.95
CA ASP A 57 9.26 -0.57 13.40
C ASP A 57 8.50 -0.98 12.12
N GLY A 58 8.73 -2.19 11.60
CA GLY A 58 7.96 -2.82 10.53
C GLY A 58 8.21 -2.25 9.12
N GLY A 59 7.37 -2.66 8.17
CA GLY A 59 7.41 -2.16 6.79
C GLY A 59 8.43 -2.88 5.91
N TRP A 60 8.95 -4.02 6.36
CA TRP A 60 9.97 -4.80 5.67
C TRP A 60 9.35 -5.69 4.61
N THR A 61 9.89 -5.64 3.39
CA THR A 61 9.55 -6.60 2.32
C THR A 61 10.53 -7.75 2.38
N VAL A 62 10.04 -8.97 2.64
CA VAL A 62 10.86 -10.18 2.70
C VAL A 62 10.77 -10.90 1.36
N ILE A 63 11.93 -11.23 0.78
CA ILE A 63 12.10 -11.94 -0.52
C ILE A 63 12.34 -13.43 -0.33
#